data_AF-A0A5S9M8C4-F1
#
_entry.id   AF-A0A5S9M8C4-F1
#
_cell.length_a   1.000
_cell.length_b   1.000
_cell.length_c   1.000
_cell.angle_alpha   90.00
_cell.angle_beta   90.00
_cell.angle_gamma   90.00
#
_symmetry.space_group_name_H-M   'P 1'
#
loop_
_entity.id
_entity.type
_entity.pdbx_description
1 polymer ?
#
loop_
_entity_poly.entity_id
_entity_poly.type
_entity_poly.pdbx_seq_one_letter_code
_entity_poly.pdbx_strand_id
1 'polypeptide(L)'
;MMGDGFAILPTDGTVVSPVRGKILNVFPTKHAIGLQSDGGLEILIHFGIDTVGLKGEGFEAFVQEGDQVEIGQKLLEVDIDKIKSEVPSFDDSNCIYQLK
;
A
#
# COMPACT_ATOMS: atom_id res chain seq x y z
N MET A 1 -9.08 10.54 -12.88
CA MET A 1 -10.25 10.15 -12.07
C MET A 1 -9.84 8.99 -11.19
N MET A 2 -10.20 9.02 -9.90
CA MET A 2 -10.04 7.87 -9.01
C MET A 2 -11.00 6.77 -9.49
N GLY A 3 -10.53 5.52 -9.52
CA GLY A 3 -11.37 4.36 -9.84
C GLY A 3 -12.17 3.89 -8.62
N ASP A 4 -13.03 2.90 -8.81
CA ASP A 4 -13.77 2.29 -7.69
C ASP A 4 -12.81 1.55 -6.76
N GLY A 5 -13.13 1.47 -5.47
CA GLY A 5 -12.25 0.85 -4.51
C GLY A 5 -12.92 0.65 -3.17
N PHE A 6 -12.13 0.18 -2.21
CA PHE A 6 -12.56 -0.01 -0.83
C PHE A 6 -11.43 0.31 0.13
N ALA A 7 -11.79 0.58 1.38
CA ALA A 7 -10.87 0.88 2.45
C ALA A 7 -10.87 -0.29 3.45
N ILE A 8 -9.69 -0.66 3.93
CA ILE A 8 -9.49 -1.66 4.98
C ILE A 8 -8.91 -0.96 6.21
N LEU A 9 -9.50 -1.18 7.39
CA LEU A 9 -8.88 -0.82 8.66
C LEU A 9 -7.84 -1.91 9.02
N PRO A 10 -6.53 -1.62 8.99
CA PRO A 10 -5.50 -2.61 9.24
C PRO A 10 -5.49 -3.04 10.72
N THR A 11 -5.42 -4.34 10.98
CA THR A 11 -5.18 -4.87 12.34
C THR A 11 -3.70 -4.97 12.67
N ASP A 12 -2.85 -5.03 11.65
CA ASP A 12 -1.39 -5.01 11.74
C ASP A 12 -0.78 -4.24 10.56
N GLY A 13 0.52 -3.98 10.64
CA GLY A 13 1.26 -3.17 9.66
C GLY A 13 1.68 -3.91 8.38
N THR A 14 1.29 -5.17 8.21
CA THR A 14 1.75 -5.97 7.06
C THR A 14 0.79 -5.81 5.89
N VAL A 15 1.30 -5.30 4.78
CA VAL A 15 0.56 -5.26 3.52
C VAL A 15 1.07 -6.37 2.62
N VAL A 16 0.15 -7.20 2.15
CA VAL A 16 0.43 -8.31 1.24
C VAL A 16 -0.25 -8.10 -0.11
N SER A 17 0.24 -8.80 -1.13
CA SER A 17 -0.38 -8.77 -2.46
C SER A 17 -1.73 -9.48 -2.42
N PRO A 18 -2.82 -8.83 -2.89
CA PRO A 18 -4.12 -9.47 -2.99
C PRO A 18 -4.25 -10.37 -4.23
N VAL A 19 -3.30 -10.24 -5.18
CA VAL A 19 -3.33 -10.92 -6.48
C VAL A 19 -1.95 -11.45 -6.85
N ARG A 20 -1.94 -12.39 -7.80
CA ARG A 20 -0.74 -12.73 -8.55
C ARG A 20 -0.58 -11.74 -9.71
N GLY A 21 0.65 -11.27 -9.94
CA GLY A 21 0.94 -10.35 -11.04
C GLY A 21 2.26 -9.62 -10.88
N LYS A 22 2.32 -8.38 -11.37
CA LYS A 22 3.55 -7.60 -11.45
C LYS A 22 3.44 -6.26 -10.73
N ILE A 23 4.49 -5.84 -10.04
CA ILE A 23 4.62 -4.48 -9.50
C ILE A 23 4.85 -3.50 -10.65
N LEU A 24 3.92 -2.56 -10.81
CA LEU A 24 4.00 -1.51 -11.82
C LEU A 24 4.82 -0.31 -11.34
N ASN A 25 4.73 0.04 -10.06
CA ASN A 25 5.46 1.14 -9.46
C ASN A 25 5.47 1.04 -7.93
N VAL A 26 6.57 1.46 -7.32
CA VAL A 26 6.70 1.68 -5.87
C VAL A 26 7.02 3.16 -5.64
N PHE A 27 6.12 3.88 -4.97
CA PHE A 27 6.29 5.31 -4.80
C PHE A 27 7.49 5.64 -3.89
N PRO A 28 8.21 6.76 -4.09
CA PRO A 28 9.44 7.06 -3.34
C PRO A 28 9.26 7.11 -1.82
N THR A 29 8.11 7.59 -1.33
CA THR A 29 7.76 7.63 0.09
C THR A 29 7.10 6.33 0.58
N LYS A 30 7.04 5.29 -0.26
CA LYS A 30 6.59 3.91 0.05
C LYS A 30 5.16 3.75 0.57
N HIS A 31 4.41 4.84 0.74
CA HIS A 31 3.00 4.85 1.13
C HIS A 31 2.04 4.25 0.07
N ALA A 32 2.50 4.03 -1.16
CA ALA A 32 1.67 3.50 -2.23
C ALA A 32 2.43 2.53 -3.13
N ILE A 33 1.73 1.50 -3.59
CA ILE A 33 2.25 0.46 -4.50
C ILE A 33 1.20 0.23 -5.59
N GLY A 34 1.61 0.37 -6.85
CA GLY A 34 0.81 0.01 -8.01
C GLY A 34 1.16 -1.39 -8.48
N LEU A 35 0.15 -2.22 -8.75
CA LEU A 35 0.32 -3.58 -9.21
C LEU A 35 -0.71 -3.93 -10.30
N GLN A 36 -0.33 -4.81 -11.20
CA GLN A 36 -1.20 -5.33 -12.25
C GLN A 36 -1.31 -6.83 -12.08
N SER A 37 -2.54 -7.34 -11.96
CA SER A 37 -2.79 -8.77 -11.91
C SER A 37 -2.49 -9.44 -13.26
N ASP A 38 -2.24 -10.75 -13.27
CA ASP A 38 -2.11 -11.54 -14.51
C ASP A 38 -3.36 -11.44 -15.41
N GLY A 39 -4.53 -11.12 -14.83
CA GLY A 39 -5.78 -10.87 -15.55
C GLY A 39 -5.92 -9.47 -16.15
N GLY A 40 -4.91 -8.60 -15.99
CA GLY A 40 -4.88 -7.24 -16.54
C GLY A 40 -5.51 -6.16 -15.67
N LEU A 41 -6.09 -6.50 -14.52
CA LEU A 41 -6.63 -5.52 -13.56
C LEU A 41 -5.50 -4.74 -12.88
N GLU A 42 -5.60 -3.42 -12.87
CA GLU A 42 -4.67 -2.54 -12.16
C GLU A 42 -5.21 -2.20 -10.77
N ILE A 43 -4.35 -2.38 -9.76
CA ILE A 43 -4.67 -2.16 -8.37
C ILE A 43 -3.66 -1.18 -7.81
N LEU A 44 -4.14 -0.15 -7.15
CA LEU A 44 -3.33 0.80 -6.40
C LEU A 44 -3.62 0.60 -4.91
N ILE A 45 -2.61 0.16 -4.17
CA ILE A 45 -2.65 0.09 -2.72
C ILE A 45 -2.10 1.40 -2.19
N HIS A 46 -2.86 2.10 -1.36
CA HIS A 46 -2.48 3.38 -0.75
C HIS A 46 -2.71 3.32 0.76
N PHE A 47 -1.66 3.55 1.55
CA PHE A 47 -1.70 3.42 3.00
C PHE A 47 -1.82 4.78 3.70
N GLY A 48 -2.97 5.01 4.34
CA GLY A 48 -3.28 6.24 5.07
C GLY A 48 -3.63 7.43 4.17
N ILE A 49 -4.07 8.53 4.78
CA ILE A 49 -4.27 9.83 4.12
C ILE A 49 -3.15 10.75 4.63
N ASP A 50 -2.56 11.56 3.75
CA ASP A 50 -1.45 12.50 4.06
C ASP A 50 -0.13 11.90 4.61
N THR A 51 0.07 10.59 4.46
CA THR A 51 1.32 9.88 4.85
C THR A 51 2.54 10.26 4.00
N VAL A 52 2.34 11.02 2.91
CA VAL A 52 3.42 11.62 2.11
C VAL A 52 4.37 12.46 2.96
N GLY A 53 3.85 13.14 3.99
CA GLY A 53 4.63 13.99 4.91
C GLY A 53 5.67 13.23 5.73
N LEU A 54 5.50 11.90 5.89
CA LEU A 54 6.43 11.04 6.65
C LEU A 54 7.71 10.74 5.88
N LYS A 55 7.80 11.11 4.59
CA LYS A 55 9.01 10.93 3.76
C LYS A 55 9.53 9.49 3.74
N GLY A 56 8.64 8.50 3.89
CA GLY A 56 8.98 7.08 3.93
C GLY A 56 9.40 6.56 5.31
N GLU A 57 9.39 7.38 6.36
CA GLU A 57 9.56 6.91 7.72
C GLU A 57 8.37 6.07 8.19
N GLY A 58 8.65 4.93 8.82
CA GLY A 58 7.62 3.97 9.21
C GLY A 58 7.14 3.06 8.08
N PHE A 59 7.76 3.13 6.88
CA PHE A 59 7.43 2.28 5.75
C PHE A 59 8.66 1.50 5.24
N GLU A 60 8.54 0.18 5.15
CA GLU A 60 9.55 -0.70 4.58
C GLU A 60 8.97 -1.52 3.43
N ALA A 61 9.41 -1.24 2.21
CA ALA A 61 8.98 -1.97 1.02
C ALA A 61 9.89 -3.19 0.79
N PHE A 62 9.29 -4.34 0.48
CA PHE A 62 9.96 -5.62 0.24
C PHE A 62 9.98 -6.00 -1.25
N VAL A 63 9.48 -5.12 -2.10
CA VAL A 63 9.39 -5.28 -3.55
C VAL A 63 9.86 -4.02 -4.25
N GLN A 64 10.21 -4.17 -5.52
CA GLN A 64 10.61 -3.08 -6.42
C GLN A 64 9.78 -3.12 -7.71
N GLU A 65 9.81 -2.01 -8.45
CA GLU A 65 9.19 -1.96 -9.78
C GLU A 65 9.73 -3.08 -10.67
N GLY A 66 8.82 -3.78 -11.36
CA GLY A 66 9.17 -4.88 -12.24
C GLY A 66 9.04 -6.26 -11.62
N ASP A 67 8.99 -6.37 -10.29
CA ASP A 67 8.91 -7.65 -9.59
C ASP A 67 7.61 -8.40 -9.88
N GLN A 68 7.71 -9.74 -9.91
CA GLN A 68 6.57 -10.63 -9.91
C GLN A 68 6.16 -10.92 -8.46
N VAL A 69 4.86 -10.97 -8.20
CA VAL A 69 4.28 -11.22 -6.88
C VAL A 69 3.21 -12.30 -6.93
N GLU A 70 3.13 -13.08 -5.86
CA GLU A 70 2.06 -14.05 -5.65
C GLU A 70 1.08 -13.56 -4.57
N ILE A 71 -0.10 -14.17 -4.52
CA ILE A 71 -1.11 -13.86 -3.49
C ILE A 71 -0.51 -14.11 -2.10
N GLY A 72 -0.64 -13.14 -1.20
CA GLY A 72 -0.12 -13.20 0.17
C GLY A 72 1.37 -12.85 0.30
N GLN A 73 2.08 -12.55 -0.79
CA GLN A 73 3.46 -12.09 -0.73
C GLN A 73 3.54 -10.74 -0.03
N LYS A 74 4.48 -10.60 0.92
CA LYS A 74 4.73 -9.34 1.64
C LYS A 74 5.20 -8.26 0.66
N LEU A 75 4.51 -7.12 0.67
CA LEU A 75 4.82 -5.97 -0.19
C LEU A 75 5.43 -4.82 0.62
N LEU A 76 4.80 -4.51 1.75
CA LEU A 76 5.12 -3.37 2.59
C LEU A 76 4.90 -3.74 4.06
N GLU A 77 5.77 -3.25 4.93
CA GLU A 77 5.57 -3.23 6.38
C GLU A 77 5.47 -1.80 6.84
N VAL A 78 4.54 -1.58 7.74
CA VAL A 78 4.19 -0.27 8.27
C VAL A 78 4.30 -0.31 9.78
N ASP A 79 5.12 0.58 10.34
CA ASP A 79 5.18 0.79 11.78
C ASP A 79 3.97 1.62 12.21
N ILE A 80 2.87 0.92 12.49
CA ILE A 80 1.59 1.53 12.88
C ILE A 80 1.75 2.41 14.12
N ASP A 81 2.55 2.00 15.11
CA ASP A 81 2.72 2.76 16.34
C ASP A 81 3.48 4.06 16.09
N LYS A 82 4.51 4.03 15.23
CA LYS A 82 5.23 5.24 14.81
C LYS A 82 4.32 6.19 14.02
N ILE A 83 3.50 5.67 13.10
CA ILE A 83 2.60 6.50 12.28
C ILE A 83 1.45 7.09 13.12
N LYS A 84 0.91 6.32 14.08
CA LYS A 84 -0.12 6.80 15.03
C LYS A 84 0.31 8.05 15.79
N SER A 85 1.58 8.13 16.16
CA SER A 85 2.11 9.27 16.92
C SER A 85 2.31 10.52 16.06
N GLU A 86 2.55 10.35 14.75
CA GLU A 86 2.93 11.43 13.84
C GLU A 86 1.74 11.96 13.03
N VAL A 87 0.68 11.16 12.86
CA VAL A 87 -0.48 11.51 12.03
C VAL A 87 -1.75 11.58 12.89
N PRO A 88 -2.33 12.78 13.11
CA PRO A 88 -3.48 12.96 14.00
C PRO A 88 -4.78 12.27 13.53
N SER A 89 -4.84 11.83 12.27
CA SER A 89 -5.96 11.09 11.67
C SER A 89 -5.70 9.59 11.55
N PHE A 90 -4.95 8.98 12.47
CA PHE A 90 -4.67 7.55 12.38
C PHE A 90 -5.93 6.66 12.49
N ASP A 91 -6.94 7.07 13.26
CA ASP A 91 -8.24 6.38 13.32
C ASP A 91 -8.93 6.30 11.94
N ASP A 92 -8.56 7.16 10.99
CA ASP A 92 -9.03 7.17 9.60
C ASP A 92 -8.01 6.59 8.60
N SER A 93 -6.86 6.06 9.06
CA SER A 93 -5.80 5.51 8.22
C SER A 93 -6.17 4.14 7.67
N ASN A 94 -7.14 4.17 6.76
CA ASN A 94 -7.55 3.02 5.99
C ASN A 94 -6.48 2.72 4.93
N CYS A 95 -6.10 1.45 4.79
CA CYS A 95 -5.43 0.97 3.60
C CYS A 95 -6.47 0.96 2.48
N ILE A 96 -6.34 1.86 1.52
CA ILE A 96 -7.28 2.00 0.41
C ILE A 96 -6.77 1.14 -0.75
N TYR A 97 -7.56 0.15 -1.12
CA TYR A 97 -7.40 -0.61 -2.35
C TYR A 97 -8.26 0.06 -3.41
N GLN A 98 -7.61 0.71 -4.37
CA GLN A 98 -8.27 1.31 -5.52
C GLN A 98 -8.08 0.40 -6.73
N LEU A 99 -9.19 0.06 -7.38
CA LEU A 99 -9.21 -0.68 -8.63
C LEU A 99 -9.32 0.34 -9.76
N LYS A 100 -8.42 0.25 -10.73
CA LYS A 100 -8.50 1.03 -11.97
C LYS A 100 -8.83 0.14 -13.15
#